data_AF-A0A1V5T8G6-F1
#
_entry.id   AF-A0A1V5T8G6-F1
#
_cell.length_a   1.000
_cell.length_b   1.000
_cell.length_c   1.000
_cell.angle_alpha   90.00
_cell.angle_beta   90.00
_cell.angle_gamma   90.00
#
_symmetry.space_group_name_H-M   'P 1'
#
loop_
_entity.id
_entity.type
_entity.pdbx_description
1 polymer ?
#
loop_
_entity_poly.entity_id
_entity_poly.type
_entity_poly.pdbx_seq_one_letter_code
_entity_poly.pdbx_strand_id
1 'polypeptide(L)'
;MHDIDKFASDAAKIVSRSQASAAGRPESSTGESTAAQKLAAELSRHFEIWTRDYGNLGSMIAQYWKDRYTAMLATEAGRTAALAWLEAALALISGNFTADMDFPDDDWAELREIVSSEAEELDLELLTTILGVIVERGKA
;
A
#
# COMPACT_ATOMS: atom_id res chain seq x y z
N MET A 1 -14.27 5.99 9.51
CA MET A 1 -13.43 4.95 10.14
C MET A 1 -13.24 3.84 9.11
N HIS A 2 -12.01 3.67 8.59
CA HIS A 2 -11.72 2.55 7.70
C HIS A 2 -11.45 1.31 8.54
N ASP A 3 -12.17 0.24 8.21
CA ASP A 3 -11.99 -1.07 8.81
C ASP A 3 -10.77 -1.74 8.14
N ILE A 4 -9.60 -1.62 8.78
CA ILE A 4 -8.33 -2.17 8.28
C ILE A 4 -8.44 -3.70 8.12
N ASP A 5 -9.14 -4.39 9.01
CA ASP A 5 -9.34 -5.85 8.93
C ASP A 5 -10.12 -6.23 7.67
N LYS A 6 -11.15 -5.44 7.32
CA LYS A 6 -11.89 -5.62 6.08
C LYS A 6 -11.02 -5.33 4.85
N PHE A 7 -10.20 -4.29 4.88
CA PHE A 7 -9.24 -4.00 3.80
C PHE A 7 -8.26 -5.18 3.60
N ALA A 8 -7.63 -5.65 4.68
CA ALA A 8 -6.73 -6.80 4.66
C ALA A 8 -7.41 -8.07 4.13
N SER A 9 -8.65 -8.33 4.59
CA SER A 9 -9.45 -9.46 4.12
C SER A 9 -9.73 -9.40 2.62
N ASP A 10 -10.09 -8.23 2.10
CA ASP A 10 -10.36 -8.06 0.68
C ASP A 10 -9.09 -8.14 -0.17
N ALA A 11 -7.97 -7.59 0.32
CA ALA A 11 -6.66 -7.74 -0.31
C ALA A 11 -6.21 -9.22 -0.37
N ALA A 12 -6.41 -9.99 0.70
CA ALA A 12 -6.12 -11.43 0.71
C ALA A 12 -6.96 -12.21 -0.31
N LYS A 13 -8.24 -11.84 -0.50
CA LYS A 13 -9.11 -12.42 -1.54
C LYS A 13 -8.59 -12.10 -2.95
N ILE A 14 -8.07 -10.90 -3.18
CA ILE A 14 -7.45 -10.51 -4.45
C ILE A 14 -6.24 -11.42 -4.74
N VAL A 15 -5.35 -11.62 -3.76
CA VAL A 15 -4.20 -12.52 -3.90
C VAL A 15 -4.64 -13.96 -4.21
N SER A 16 -5.57 -14.51 -3.42
CA SER A 16 -6.06 -15.87 -3.59
C SER A 16 -6.66 -16.11 -4.99
N ARG A 17 -7.47 -15.17 -5.48
CA ARG A 17 -8.05 -15.23 -6.84
C ARG A 17 -6.97 -15.17 -7.92
N SER A 18 -5.97 -14.32 -7.75
CA SER A 18 -4.84 -14.20 -8.70
C SER A 18 -4.05 -15.51 -8.79
N GLN A 19 -3.74 -16.13 -7.65
CA GLN A 19 -3.05 -17.42 -7.59
C GLN A 19 -3.86 -18.56 -8.23
N ALA A 20 -5.16 -18.64 -7.94
CA ALA A 20 -6.04 -19.64 -8.56
C ALA A 20 -6.08 -19.50 -10.09
N SER A 21 -6.03 -18.26 -10.60
CA SER A 21 -6.00 -17.97 -12.03
C SER A 21 -4.66 -18.34 -12.70
N ALA A 22 -3.55 -18.26 -11.95
CA ALA A 22 -2.22 -18.65 -12.42
C ALA A 22 -2.05 -20.17 -12.50
N ALA A 23 -2.56 -20.92 -11.51
CA ALA A 23 -2.48 -22.38 -11.46
C ALA A 23 -3.16 -23.10 -12.65
N GLY A 24 -4.09 -22.42 -13.33
CA GLY A 24 -4.80 -22.94 -14.51
C GLY A 24 -4.14 -22.66 -15.87
N ARG A 25 -2.97 -22.00 -15.92
CA ARG A 25 -2.28 -21.67 -17.19
C ARG A 25 -0.97 -22.43 -17.36
N PRO A 26 -0.66 -22.93 -18.58
CA PRO A 26 0.64 -23.52 -18.88
C PRO A 26 1.74 -22.44 -18.78
N GLU A 27 2.88 -22.84 -18.20
CA GLU A 27 4.05 -21.98 -17.94
C GLU A 27 4.66 -21.48 -19.25
N SER A 28 4.27 -20.27 -19.68
CA SER A 28 5.04 -19.51 -20.66
C SER A 28 6.06 -18.64 -19.93
N SER A 29 7.31 -18.62 -20.39
CA SER A 29 8.45 -17.88 -19.82
C SER A 29 8.29 -16.35 -19.74
N THR A 30 7.17 -15.80 -20.21
CA THR A 30 6.79 -14.37 -20.13
C THR A 30 5.71 -14.09 -19.07
N GLY A 31 5.22 -15.13 -18.37
CA GLY A 31 4.01 -15.09 -17.55
C GLY A 31 4.16 -14.58 -16.11
N GLU A 32 5.33 -14.75 -15.48
CA GLU A 32 5.51 -14.41 -14.06
C GLU A 32 5.57 -12.89 -13.83
N SER A 33 6.36 -12.17 -14.65
CA SER A 33 6.44 -10.71 -14.61
C SER A 33 5.08 -10.05 -14.88
N THR A 34 4.26 -10.64 -15.77
CA THR A 34 2.92 -10.14 -16.06
C THR A 34 1.89 -10.48 -14.98
N ALA A 35 2.05 -11.58 -14.24
CA ALA A 35 1.17 -11.95 -13.13
C ALA A 35 1.38 -11.02 -11.92
N ALA A 36 2.64 -10.78 -11.54
CA ALA A 36 2.98 -9.86 -10.46
C ALA A 36 2.50 -8.42 -10.76
N GLN A 37 2.71 -7.93 -11.99
CA GLN A 37 2.23 -6.62 -12.43
C GLN A 37 0.71 -6.48 -12.38
N LYS A 38 -0.03 -7.53 -12.78
CA LYS A 38 -1.50 -7.54 -12.69
C LYS A 38 -1.97 -7.53 -11.25
N LEU A 39 -1.35 -8.35 -10.40
CA LEU A 39 -1.68 -8.38 -8.98
C LEU A 39 -1.39 -7.02 -8.32
N ALA A 40 -0.24 -6.41 -8.62
CA ALA A 40 0.10 -5.07 -8.15
C ALA A 40 -0.95 -4.04 -8.59
N ALA A 41 -1.36 -4.06 -9.86
CA ALA A 41 -2.39 -3.16 -10.35
C ALA A 41 -3.76 -3.36 -9.66
N GLU A 42 -4.17 -4.60 -9.37
CA GLU A 42 -5.40 -4.87 -8.63
C GLU A 42 -5.33 -4.38 -7.18
N LEU A 43 -4.19 -4.59 -6.50
CA LEU A 43 -3.99 -4.15 -5.12
C LEU A 43 -3.88 -2.62 -5.01
N SER A 44 -3.14 -1.95 -5.90
CA SER A 44 -3.09 -0.49 -5.97
C SER A 44 -4.48 0.10 -6.20
N ARG A 45 -5.25 -0.44 -7.15
CA ARG A 45 -6.63 0.00 -7.39
C ARG A 45 -7.52 -0.23 -6.18
N HIS A 46 -7.32 -1.35 -5.46
CA HIS A 46 -8.06 -1.62 -4.23
C HIS A 46 -7.75 -0.55 -3.18
N PHE A 47 -6.48 -0.23 -2.95
CA PHE A 47 -6.07 0.84 -2.06
C PHE A 47 -6.70 2.19 -2.46
N GLU A 48 -6.57 2.60 -3.72
CA GLU A 48 -7.16 3.85 -4.23
C GLU A 48 -8.67 3.98 -3.95
N ILE A 49 -9.43 2.89 -4.07
CA ILE A 49 -10.87 2.89 -3.77
C ILE A 49 -11.13 3.20 -2.29
N TRP A 50 -10.31 2.63 -1.40
CA TRP A 50 -10.41 2.85 0.04
C TRP A 50 -9.95 4.24 0.44
N THR A 51 -9.07 4.85 -0.34
CA THR A 51 -8.42 6.11 0.00
C THR A 51 -8.92 7.29 -0.84
N ARG A 52 -10.03 7.12 -1.56
CA ARG A 52 -10.60 8.14 -2.46
C ARG A 52 -10.97 9.46 -1.78
N ASP A 53 -11.22 9.42 -0.48
CA ASP A 53 -11.63 10.58 0.31
C ASP A 53 -10.42 11.40 0.81
N TYR A 54 -9.19 10.97 0.51
CA TYR A 54 -7.92 11.64 0.88
C TYR A 54 -7.27 12.39 -0.29
N GLY A 55 -8.08 12.90 -1.23
CA GLY A 55 -7.58 13.59 -2.41
C GLY A 55 -6.66 12.70 -3.27
N ASN A 56 -5.56 13.27 -3.75
CA ASN A 56 -4.58 12.53 -4.55
C ASN A 56 -3.56 11.73 -3.71
N LEU A 57 -3.53 11.90 -2.38
CA LEU A 57 -2.59 11.21 -1.52
C LEU A 57 -2.66 9.69 -1.69
N GLY A 58 -3.88 9.15 -1.76
CA GLY A 58 -4.12 7.73 -1.95
C GLY A 58 -3.54 7.16 -3.25
N SER A 59 -3.66 7.91 -4.35
CA SER A 59 -3.14 7.47 -5.66
C SER A 59 -1.62 7.60 -5.74
N MET A 60 -1.03 8.63 -5.14
CA MET A 60 0.42 8.78 -5.06
C MET A 60 1.07 7.65 -4.24
N ILE A 61 0.50 7.32 -3.08
CA ILE A 61 0.93 6.18 -2.27
C ILE A 61 0.78 4.86 -3.03
N ALA A 62 -0.37 4.65 -3.70
CA ALA A 62 -0.61 3.44 -4.48
C ALA A 62 0.38 3.26 -5.63
N GLN A 63 0.76 4.37 -6.28
CA GLN A 63 1.74 4.37 -7.37
C GLN A 63 3.14 4.08 -6.85
N TYR A 64 3.58 4.73 -5.76
CA TYR A 64 4.86 4.43 -5.11
C TYR A 64 4.95 2.96 -4.71
N TRP A 65 3.93 2.46 -4.00
CA TRP A 65 3.89 1.07 -3.58
C TRP A 65 4.01 0.12 -4.75
N LYS A 66 3.28 0.40 -5.84
CA LYS A 66 3.30 -0.42 -7.06
C LYS A 66 4.71 -0.49 -7.63
N ASP A 67 5.37 0.65 -7.79
CA ASP A 67 6.70 0.72 -8.40
C ASP A 67 7.76 0.00 -7.55
N ARG A 68 7.66 0.11 -6.22
CA ARG A 68 8.62 -0.46 -5.28
C ARG A 68 8.40 -1.94 -4.96
N TYR A 69 7.14 -2.37 -4.81
CA TYR A 69 6.80 -3.68 -4.25
C TYR A 69 6.34 -4.72 -5.28
N THR A 70 6.12 -4.36 -6.56
CA THR A 70 5.66 -5.32 -7.59
C THR A 70 6.52 -6.58 -7.66
N ALA A 71 7.85 -6.44 -7.63
CA ALA A 71 8.76 -7.59 -7.73
C ALA A 71 8.63 -8.55 -6.54
N MET A 72 8.29 -8.04 -5.35
CA MET A 72 8.12 -8.85 -4.14
C MET A 72 6.90 -9.77 -4.22
N LEU A 73 5.90 -9.41 -5.04
CA LEU A 73 4.65 -10.17 -5.17
C LEU A 73 4.83 -11.56 -5.81
N ALA A 74 6.00 -11.85 -6.39
CA ALA A 74 6.31 -13.17 -6.95
C ALA A 74 6.36 -14.26 -5.85
N THR A 75 6.79 -13.91 -4.64
CA THR A 75 6.96 -14.88 -3.53
C THR A 75 5.88 -14.71 -2.46
N GLU A 76 5.60 -15.75 -1.68
CA GLU A 76 4.63 -15.68 -0.58
C GLU A 76 5.07 -14.73 0.53
N ALA A 77 6.33 -14.82 0.95
CA ALA A 77 6.89 -13.92 1.96
C ALA A 77 6.87 -12.46 1.48
N GLY A 78 7.24 -12.21 0.22
CA GLY A 78 7.20 -10.87 -0.36
C GLY A 78 5.79 -10.32 -0.52
N ARG A 79 4.80 -11.15 -0.89
CA ARG A 79 3.38 -10.75 -0.88
C ARG A 79 2.91 -10.34 0.51
N THR A 80 3.24 -11.12 1.53
CA THR A 80 2.85 -10.83 2.92
C THR A 80 3.41 -9.49 3.37
N ALA A 81 4.70 -9.23 3.11
CA ALA A 81 5.33 -7.95 3.43
C ALA A 81 4.71 -6.78 2.65
N ALA A 82 4.46 -6.95 1.35
CA ALA A 82 3.88 -5.91 0.51
C ALA A 82 2.43 -5.57 0.91
N LEU A 83 1.64 -6.55 1.35
CA LEU A 83 0.29 -6.33 1.88
C LEU A 83 0.31 -5.61 3.23
N ALA A 84 1.17 -6.04 4.15
CA ALA A 84 1.34 -5.38 5.45
C ALA A 84 1.72 -3.91 5.28
N TRP A 85 2.51 -3.58 4.26
CA TRP A 85 2.82 -2.19 3.91
C TRP A 85 1.57 -1.38 3.51
N LEU A 86 0.70 -1.93 2.66
CA LEU A 86 -0.54 -1.24 2.27
C LEU A 86 -1.50 -1.06 3.45
N GLU A 87 -1.56 -2.05 4.34
CA GLU A 87 -2.34 -1.98 5.59
C GLU A 87 -1.82 -0.84 6.49
N ALA A 88 -0.50 -0.78 6.70
CA ALA A 88 0.14 0.30 7.45
C ALA A 88 -0.07 1.67 6.79
N ALA A 89 -0.01 1.76 5.46
CA ALA A 89 -0.26 3.00 4.73
C ALA A 89 -1.72 3.48 4.87
N LEU A 90 -2.69 2.56 4.80
CA LEU A 90 -4.09 2.89 5.04
C LEU A 90 -4.30 3.32 6.49
N ALA A 91 -3.68 2.63 7.45
CA ALA A 91 -3.73 3.00 8.86
C ALA A 91 -3.16 4.41 9.09
N LEU A 92 -2.03 4.74 8.46
CA LEU A 92 -1.38 6.06 8.54
C LEU A 92 -2.32 7.16 8.09
N ILE A 93 -2.83 7.07 6.86
CA ILE A 93 -3.64 8.15 6.29
C ILE A 93 -5.08 8.17 6.83
N SER A 94 -5.52 7.13 7.52
CA SER A 94 -6.83 7.11 8.20
C SER A 94 -6.75 7.48 9.68
N GLY A 95 -5.56 7.82 10.19
CA GLY A 95 -5.33 8.18 11.59
C GLY A 95 -5.40 6.99 12.57
N ASN A 96 -5.29 5.76 12.07
CA ASN A 96 -5.35 4.52 12.85
C ASN A 96 -3.99 3.81 12.94
N PHE A 97 -2.88 4.54 12.73
CA PHE A 97 -1.53 3.98 12.80
C PHE A 97 -1.19 3.58 14.24
N THR A 98 -0.90 2.30 14.45
CA THR A 98 -0.67 1.74 15.79
C THR A 98 0.82 1.51 16.06
N ALA A 99 1.14 1.18 17.32
CA ALA A 99 2.53 1.13 17.74
C ALA A 99 3.35 -0.01 17.12
N ASP A 100 2.66 -1.07 16.73
CA ASP A 100 3.16 -2.31 16.10
C ASP A 100 3.27 -2.21 14.57
N MET A 101 2.79 -1.12 13.96
CA MET A 101 2.97 -0.85 12.53
C MET A 101 4.27 -0.07 12.28
N ASP A 102 4.93 -0.40 11.18
CA ASP A 102 6.15 0.28 10.75
C ASP A 102 6.34 0.17 9.24
N PHE A 103 7.16 1.06 8.69
CA PHE A 103 7.65 0.97 7.32
C PHE A 103 9.17 0.76 7.31
N PRO A 104 9.73 0.20 6.23
CA PRO A 104 11.18 0.22 6.05
C PRO A 104 11.74 1.66 6.12
N ASP A 105 12.95 1.81 6.65
CA ASP A 105 13.58 3.13 6.86
C ASP A 105 13.56 4.03 5.62
N ASP A 106 13.85 3.47 4.44
CA ASP A 106 13.86 4.20 3.17
C ASP A 106 12.46 4.68 2.74
N ASP A 107 11.41 4.01 3.19
CA ASP A 107 10.03 4.30 2.78
C ASP A 107 9.44 5.48 3.57
N TRP A 108 9.92 5.70 4.79
CA TRP A 108 9.55 6.86 5.60
C TRP A 108 9.91 8.18 4.90
N ALA A 109 11.07 8.23 4.24
CA ALA A 109 11.49 9.42 3.49
C ALA A 109 10.56 9.70 2.32
N GLU A 110 10.22 8.67 1.53
CA GLU A 110 9.31 8.85 0.40
C GLU A 110 7.90 9.23 0.86
N LEU A 111 7.38 8.57 1.90
CA LEU A 111 6.05 8.90 2.45
C LEU A 111 6.01 10.36 2.91
N ARG A 112 7.10 10.87 3.51
CA ARG A 112 7.21 12.28 3.86
C ARG A 112 7.17 13.19 2.64
N GLU A 113 7.86 12.85 1.57
CA GLU A 113 7.86 13.63 0.33
C GLU A 113 6.47 13.65 -0.33
N ILE A 114 5.82 12.49 -0.44
CA ILE A 114 4.46 12.35 -0.97
C ILE A 114 3.45 13.17 -0.13
N VAL A 115 3.49 13.05 1.20
CA VAL A 115 2.59 13.83 2.07
C VAL A 115 2.87 15.32 1.96
N SER A 116 4.13 15.72 1.79
CA SER A 116 4.51 17.13 1.65
C SER A 116 4.07 17.72 0.30
N SER A 117 4.04 16.94 -0.79
CA SER A 117 3.56 17.42 -2.10
C SER A 117 2.06 17.70 -2.09
N GLU A 118 1.30 16.92 -1.31
CA GLU A 118 -0.15 17.04 -1.20
C GLU A 118 -0.59 17.97 -0.05
N ALA A 119 0.35 18.55 0.70
CA ALA A 119 0.06 19.29 1.92
C ALA A 119 -0.91 20.48 1.74
N GLU A 120 -0.93 21.10 0.55
CA GLU A 120 -1.83 22.22 0.24
C GLU A 120 -3.29 21.77 0.04
N GLU A 121 -3.50 20.52 -0.40
CA GLU A 121 -4.83 19.97 -0.72
C GLU A 121 -5.40 19.11 0.41
N LEU A 122 -4.57 18.68 1.34
CA LEU A 122 -4.97 17.85 2.48
C LEU A 122 -5.64 18.65 3.59
N ASP A 123 -6.59 18.02 4.26
CA ASP A 123 -7.15 18.53 5.51
C ASP A 123 -6.04 18.71 6.56
N LEU A 124 -6.04 19.86 7.26
CA LEU A 124 -4.97 20.25 8.18
C LEU A 124 -4.88 19.31 9.39
N GLU A 125 -6.00 18.80 9.90
CA GLU A 125 -6.03 17.86 11.03
C GLU A 125 -5.41 16.53 10.61
N LEU A 126 -5.77 16.06 9.41
CA LEU A 126 -5.18 14.88 8.82
C LEU A 126 -3.68 15.03 8.55
N LEU A 127 -3.27 16.14 7.92
CA LEU A 127 -1.86 16.42 7.63
C LEU A 127 -1.03 16.45 8.92
N THR A 128 -1.54 17.11 9.95
CA THR A 128 -0.87 17.19 11.26
C THR A 128 -0.75 15.80 11.90
N THR A 129 -1.79 14.97 11.78
CA THR A 129 -1.79 13.59 12.29
C THR A 129 -0.72 12.75 11.59
N ILE A 130 -0.70 12.76 10.26
CA ILE A 130 0.28 11.99 9.47
C ILE A 130 1.70 12.47 9.74
N LEU A 131 1.94 13.78 9.71
CA LEU A 131 3.27 14.34 9.97
C LEU A 131 3.73 14.07 11.41
N GLY A 132 2.81 14.08 12.39
CA GLY A 132 3.11 13.69 13.76
C GLY A 132 3.69 12.28 13.84
N VAL A 133 3.03 11.32 13.19
CA VAL A 133 3.52 9.93 13.10
C VAL A 133 4.85 9.86 12.36
N ILE A 134 5.00 10.54 11.22
CA ILE A 134 6.24 10.56 10.44
C ILE A 134 7.40 11.14 11.26
N VAL A 135 7.19 12.16 12.09
CA VAL A 135 8.25 12.73 12.95
C VAL A 135 8.57 11.83 14.13
N GLU A 136 7.57 11.17 14.72
CA GLU A 136 7.77 10.26 15.85
C GLU A 136 8.50 8.97 15.42
N ARG A 137 8.17 8.44 14.23
CA ARG A 137 8.66 7.16 13.70
C ARG A 137 9.83 7.33 12.75
N GLY A 138 9.76 8.33 11.89
CA GLY A 138 10.80 8.71 10.95
C GLY A 138 11.92 9.39 11.72
N LYS A 139 12.78 8.56 12.29
CA LYS A 139 14.10 8.86 12.86
C LYS A 139 14.63 10.22 12.35
N ALA A 140 14.44 11.25 13.18
CA ALA A 140 15.03 12.56 12.98
C ALA A 140 16.56 12.50 13.02
#